data_AF-A0A7R9QGX5-F1
#
_entry.id   AF-A0A7R9QGX5-F1
#
_cell.length_a   1.000
_cell.length_b   1.000
_cell.length_c   1.000
_cell.angle_alpha   90.00
_cell.angle_beta   90.00
_cell.angle_gamma   90.00
#
_symmetry.space_group_name_H-M   'P 1'
#
loop_
_entity.id
_entity.type
_entity.pdbx_description
1 polymer ?
#
loop_
_entity_poly.entity_id
_entity_poly.type
_entity_poly.pdbx_seq_one_letter_code
_entity_poly.pdbx_strand_id
1 'polypeptide(L)'
;MLQSRPVTNLDNSYTDYEIMHELDSSHPTETEIYSRAHWGEIFPGSSSWICLQWFWANKSYFFRQGLKIGGKVMDDCNPFFENMGIQYNQVMFNLSNGYYNFFAGYPEAKHAQSMVLSMFGHQIDDKDVLQLFRTQGLEAPKPSLTGIFSMLSFIINSLLFGPKNLIKTKEEIIDKNPYDLVDILKQYSNSKDIFNKILDNQYFISDTALKNHGPISVYTAINDAILKSILESASNNSDNIESDYNLMISSATDVISAEVPKILREIAKSIKDKQWFRQLSDEEALQELTTGTDESSQQFQYFIERHGHRGYRELDPMYKPWKGNPMPCIKTIKTILSGNETQFETKIETSVEEVVNGLKTPLTPFKKLLIKHVLLPWTRRGIGYRELSKYIMVWMNNKCNEGFWHLAKQMFKEGLIPSVDTFFYLTITEVEALCNGQRDPLIF
;
A
#
# COMPACT_ATOMS: atom_id res chain seq x y z
N MET A 1 -26.35 -3.38 -50.43
CA MET A 1 -27.25 -2.62 -49.54
C MET A 1 -26.81 -2.88 -48.10
N LEU A 2 -26.05 -1.95 -47.53
CA LEU A 2 -25.74 -1.91 -46.10
C LEU A 2 -27.02 -1.48 -45.38
N GLN A 3 -27.63 -2.38 -44.62
CA GLN A 3 -28.66 -2.01 -43.67
C GLN A 3 -28.04 -2.07 -42.28
N SER A 4 -27.58 -0.90 -41.81
CA SER A 4 -27.11 -0.67 -40.46
C SER A 4 -28.30 -0.59 -39.51
N ARG A 5 -28.49 -1.59 -38.66
CA ARG A 5 -29.16 -1.50 -37.33
C ARG A 5 -28.61 -2.64 -36.47
N PRO A 6 -27.67 -2.34 -35.54
CA PRO A 6 -28.05 -1.68 -34.28
C PRO A 6 -27.03 -0.60 -33.88
N VAL A 7 -27.18 0.61 -34.43
CA VAL A 7 -26.41 1.80 -34.00
C VAL A 7 -27.34 2.82 -33.32
N THR A 8 -28.61 2.49 -33.10
CA THR A 8 -29.62 3.44 -32.60
C THR A 8 -29.87 3.40 -31.10
N ASN A 9 -29.19 2.52 -30.35
CA ASN A 9 -29.31 2.43 -28.88
C ASN A 9 -27.98 2.55 -28.13
N LEU A 10 -26.84 2.77 -28.80
CA LEU A 10 -25.53 2.82 -28.12
C LEU A 10 -25.31 4.11 -27.31
N ASP A 11 -25.96 5.22 -27.69
CA ASP A 11 -25.72 6.52 -27.06
C ASP A 11 -26.68 6.84 -25.89
N ASN A 12 -27.59 5.93 -25.55
CA ASN A 12 -28.60 6.11 -24.48
C ASN A 12 -28.69 4.93 -23.49
N SER A 13 -27.81 3.92 -23.58
CA SER A 13 -28.03 2.63 -22.90
C SER A 13 -27.46 2.54 -21.48
N TYR A 14 -26.56 3.43 -21.08
CA TYR A 14 -26.00 3.42 -19.74
C TYR A 14 -26.19 4.78 -19.07
N THR A 15 -26.89 4.75 -17.95
CA THR A 15 -26.97 5.87 -17.02
C THR A 15 -25.60 6.12 -16.37
N ASP A 16 -25.38 7.33 -15.86
CA ASP A 16 -24.19 7.63 -15.04
C ASP A 16 -24.04 6.60 -13.91
N TYR A 17 -25.15 6.11 -13.37
CA TYR A 17 -25.15 5.04 -12.37
C TYR A 17 -24.51 3.76 -12.93
N GLU A 18 -24.95 3.25 -14.07
CA GLU A 18 -24.40 2.02 -14.65
C GLU A 18 -22.91 2.17 -15.00
N ILE A 19 -22.49 3.33 -15.52
CA ILE A 19 -21.09 3.61 -15.84
C ILE A 19 -20.23 3.68 -14.56
N MET A 20 -20.73 4.33 -13.51
CA MET A 20 -20.01 4.45 -12.24
C MET A 20 -19.81 3.11 -11.52
N HIS A 21 -20.72 2.15 -11.72
CA HIS A 21 -20.74 0.87 -11.02
C HIS A 21 -20.35 -0.33 -11.91
N GLU A 22 -19.85 -0.09 -13.12
CA GLU A 22 -19.52 -1.15 -14.09
C GLU A 22 -18.51 -2.18 -13.54
N LEU A 23 -17.53 -1.70 -12.75
CA LEU A 23 -16.51 -2.55 -12.13
C LEU A 23 -16.84 -2.92 -10.68
N ASP A 24 -18.02 -2.55 -10.18
CA ASP A 24 -18.34 -2.78 -8.78
C ASP A 24 -18.49 -4.26 -8.50
N SER A 25 -17.98 -4.66 -7.34
CA SER A 25 -18.07 -6.04 -6.88
C SER A 25 -19.49 -6.34 -6.45
N SER A 26 -19.96 -7.54 -6.79
CA SER A 26 -21.28 -8.00 -6.40
C SER A 26 -21.46 -7.99 -4.88
N HIS A 27 -22.62 -7.53 -4.42
CA HIS A 27 -23.04 -7.62 -3.04
C HIS A 27 -23.79 -8.94 -2.82
N PRO A 28 -23.21 -9.90 -2.08
CA PRO A 28 -23.90 -11.15 -1.85
C PRO A 28 -25.03 -11.04 -0.81
N THR A 29 -24.99 -10.01 0.04
CA THR A 29 -25.99 -9.77 1.08
C THR A 29 -26.40 -8.29 1.08
N GLU A 30 -27.53 -7.97 1.71
CA GLU A 30 -27.99 -6.59 1.92
C GLU A 30 -27.23 -5.88 3.05
N THR A 31 -26.38 -6.61 3.79
CA THR A 31 -25.69 -6.13 5.00
C THR A 31 -24.19 -5.95 4.79
N GLU A 32 -23.75 -5.85 3.53
CA GLU A 32 -22.33 -5.67 3.22
C GLU A 32 -21.83 -4.30 3.68
N ILE A 33 -20.74 -4.30 4.46
CA ILE A 33 -20.11 -3.06 4.91
C ILE A 33 -18.71 -2.99 4.33
N TYR A 34 -18.44 -1.89 3.62
CA TYR A 34 -17.13 -1.60 3.03
C TYR A 34 -16.40 -0.51 3.79
N SER A 35 -15.08 -0.64 3.88
CA SER A 35 -14.22 0.37 4.50
C SER A 35 -13.01 0.71 3.64
N ARG A 36 -12.66 1.99 3.62
CA ARG A 36 -11.42 2.50 3.02
C ARG A 36 -10.25 2.56 4.00
N ALA A 37 -10.41 2.02 5.21
CA ALA A 37 -9.35 1.97 6.21
C ALA A 37 -8.05 1.40 5.61
N HIS A 38 -6.90 2.01 5.93
CA HIS A 38 -5.56 1.78 5.36
C HIS A 38 -5.37 2.01 3.85
N TRP A 39 -6.33 1.65 2.99
CA TRP A 39 -6.20 1.83 1.54
C TRP A 39 -6.48 3.25 1.08
N GLY A 40 -7.18 4.07 1.87
CA GLY A 40 -7.46 5.46 1.49
C GLY A 40 -6.20 6.29 1.21
N GLU A 41 -5.08 6.00 1.89
CA GLU A 41 -3.77 6.63 1.64
C GLU A 41 -3.14 6.16 0.32
N ILE A 42 -3.29 4.87 0.01
CA ILE A 42 -2.61 4.21 -1.11
C ILE A 42 -3.40 4.35 -2.42
N PHE A 43 -4.72 4.25 -2.33
CA PHE A 43 -5.72 4.48 -3.38
C PHE A 43 -6.64 5.66 -2.96
N PRO A 44 -6.13 6.90 -3.06
CA PRO A 44 -6.96 8.07 -2.83
C PRO A 44 -7.95 8.23 -4.01
N GLY A 45 -9.23 7.94 -3.75
CA GLY A 45 -10.30 8.09 -4.73
C GLY A 45 -10.37 6.93 -5.72
N SER A 46 -10.88 7.20 -6.92
CA SER A 46 -11.10 6.22 -7.99
C SER A 46 -9.81 5.83 -8.70
N SER A 47 -9.54 4.54 -8.88
CA SER A 47 -8.34 4.02 -9.57
C SER A 47 -8.62 3.64 -11.02
N SER A 48 -7.56 3.52 -11.81
CA SER A 48 -7.64 3.05 -13.19
C SER A 48 -8.17 1.60 -13.26
N TRP A 49 -8.85 1.24 -14.35
CA TRP A 49 -9.51 -0.07 -14.47
C TRP A 49 -8.49 -1.21 -14.44
N ILE A 50 -7.36 -1.03 -15.11
CA ILE A 50 -6.27 -2.00 -15.06
C ILE A 50 -5.68 -2.11 -13.66
N CYS A 51 -5.60 -1.01 -12.89
CA CYS A 51 -5.16 -1.05 -11.49
C CYS A 51 -6.11 -1.92 -10.66
N LEU A 52 -7.42 -1.61 -10.75
CA LEU A 52 -8.46 -2.30 -10.02
C LEU A 52 -8.42 -3.78 -10.34
N GLN A 53 -8.32 -4.19 -11.60
CA GLN A 53 -8.25 -5.60 -11.93
C GLN A 53 -6.89 -6.26 -11.65
N TRP A 54 -5.77 -5.56 -11.82
CA TRP A 54 -4.42 -6.12 -11.57
C TRP A 54 -4.16 -6.35 -10.09
N PHE A 55 -4.41 -5.32 -9.30
CA PHE A 55 -4.33 -5.43 -7.85
C PHE A 55 -5.31 -6.53 -7.38
N TRP A 56 -6.44 -6.67 -8.06
CA TRP A 56 -7.48 -7.59 -7.66
C TRP A 56 -7.38 -9.02 -8.23
N ALA A 57 -6.63 -9.25 -9.30
CA ALA A 57 -6.27 -10.57 -9.80
C ALA A 57 -5.43 -11.37 -8.79
N ASN A 58 -4.91 -10.71 -7.75
CA ASN A 58 -4.30 -11.32 -6.57
C ASN A 58 -5.29 -11.98 -5.58
N LYS A 59 -6.60 -12.10 -5.87
CA LYS A 59 -7.59 -12.87 -5.09
C LYS A 59 -7.07 -14.24 -4.67
N SER A 60 -6.50 -14.96 -5.63
CA SER A 60 -5.85 -16.26 -5.43
C SER A 60 -4.79 -16.24 -4.34
N TYR A 61 -4.06 -15.13 -4.23
CA TYR A 61 -2.94 -15.02 -3.32
C TYR A 61 -3.39 -14.83 -1.87
N PHE A 62 -4.24 -13.82 -1.59
CA PHE A 62 -4.72 -13.59 -0.22
C PHE A 62 -5.43 -14.82 0.34
N PHE A 63 -6.21 -15.50 -0.50
CA PHE A 63 -6.82 -16.77 -0.15
C PHE A 63 -5.77 -17.85 0.14
N ARG A 64 -4.80 -18.08 -0.76
CA ARG A 64 -3.69 -19.04 -0.55
C ARG A 64 -2.88 -18.74 0.72
N GLN A 65 -2.67 -17.48 1.06
CA GLN A 65 -2.03 -17.11 2.31
C GLN A 65 -2.91 -17.45 3.51
N GLY A 66 -4.22 -17.16 3.44
CA GLY A 66 -5.20 -17.58 4.43
C GLY A 66 -5.17 -19.10 4.68
N LEU A 67 -5.08 -19.90 3.61
CA LEU A 67 -4.89 -21.35 3.71
C LEU A 67 -3.59 -21.72 4.43
N LYS A 68 -2.46 -21.14 4.01
CA LYS A 68 -1.14 -21.46 4.57
C LYS A 68 -1.03 -21.12 6.05
N ILE A 69 -1.65 -20.03 6.50
CA ILE A 69 -1.63 -19.61 7.90
C ILE A 69 -2.73 -20.31 8.74
N GLY A 70 -3.53 -21.18 8.12
CA GLY A 70 -4.62 -21.91 8.78
C GLY A 70 -5.83 -21.05 9.15
N GLY A 71 -5.94 -19.85 8.57
CA GLY A 71 -7.07 -18.94 8.74
C GLY A 71 -8.23 -19.19 7.77
N LYS A 72 -8.01 -20.02 6.74
CA LYS A 72 -9.03 -20.48 5.78
C LYS A 72 -8.83 -21.96 5.45
N VAL A 73 -9.89 -22.64 5.05
CA VAL A 73 -9.86 -23.96 4.38
C VAL A 73 -10.24 -23.82 2.91
N MET A 74 -9.95 -24.84 2.08
CA MET A 74 -10.27 -24.78 0.65
C MET A 74 -11.76 -24.56 0.38
N ASP A 75 -12.64 -25.07 1.25
CA ASP A 75 -14.09 -24.90 1.13
C ASP A 75 -14.53 -23.45 1.36
N ASP A 76 -13.69 -22.61 1.99
CA ASP A 76 -13.92 -21.16 2.11
C ASP A 76 -13.60 -20.41 0.80
N CYS A 77 -13.09 -21.10 -0.23
CA CYS A 77 -12.77 -20.50 -1.52
C CYS A 77 -14.07 -20.24 -2.28
N ASN A 78 -14.52 -18.99 -2.26
CA ASN A 78 -15.65 -18.58 -3.07
C ASN A 78 -15.22 -17.45 -4.02
N PRO A 79 -15.15 -17.70 -5.34
CA PRO A 79 -14.76 -16.69 -6.32
C PRO A 79 -15.79 -15.56 -6.47
N PHE A 80 -16.98 -15.70 -5.89
CA PHE A 80 -18.05 -14.69 -5.90
C PHE A 80 -18.15 -13.89 -4.59
N PHE A 81 -17.39 -14.27 -3.56
CA PHE A 81 -17.39 -13.61 -2.26
C PHE A 81 -15.98 -13.21 -1.88
N GLU A 82 -15.68 -11.92 -1.96
CA GLU A 82 -14.31 -11.44 -1.89
C GLU A 82 -14.04 -10.64 -0.60
N ASN A 83 -12.82 -10.76 -0.05
CA ASN A 83 -12.41 -10.08 1.18
C ASN A 83 -12.17 -8.56 0.99
N MET A 84 -11.94 -8.14 -0.25
CA MET A 84 -11.93 -6.74 -0.66
C MET A 84 -13.06 -6.57 -1.68
N GLY A 85 -13.34 -5.35 -2.11
CA GLY A 85 -14.33 -5.10 -3.16
C GLY A 85 -13.97 -3.82 -3.88
N ILE A 86 -14.45 -3.71 -5.12
CA ILE A 86 -14.46 -2.48 -5.88
C ILE A 86 -15.84 -1.87 -5.67
N GLN A 87 -15.90 -0.62 -5.21
CA GLN A 87 -17.14 0.16 -5.14
C GLN A 87 -16.83 1.57 -5.65
N TYR A 88 -17.62 2.07 -6.60
CA TYR A 88 -17.41 3.39 -7.25
C TYR A 88 -15.98 3.57 -7.79
N ASN A 89 -15.42 2.53 -8.42
CA ASN A 89 -14.02 2.47 -8.88
C ASN A 89 -12.96 2.62 -7.75
N GLN A 90 -13.32 2.32 -6.50
CA GLN A 90 -12.41 2.37 -5.36
C GLN A 90 -12.20 1.00 -4.75
N VAL A 91 -10.96 0.69 -4.34
CA VAL A 91 -10.64 -0.51 -3.58
C VAL A 91 -11.06 -0.31 -2.13
N MET A 92 -11.89 -1.22 -1.61
CA MET A 92 -12.39 -1.20 -0.24
C MET A 92 -12.22 -2.58 0.42
N PHE A 93 -12.01 -2.62 1.73
CA PHE A 93 -12.16 -3.85 2.51
C PHE A 93 -13.63 -4.19 2.64
N ASN A 94 -13.99 -5.43 2.37
CA ASN A 94 -15.28 -5.96 2.76
C ASN A 94 -15.17 -6.43 4.21
N LEU A 95 -15.80 -5.70 5.14
CA LEU A 95 -15.78 -6.03 6.56
C LEU A 95 -16.60 -7.29 6.88
N SER A 96 -17.55 -7.62 6.00
CA SER A 96 -18.41 -8.78 6.13
C SER A 96 -17.72 -10.08 5.71
N ASN A 97 -16.61 -10.02 4.97
CA ASN A 97 -16.03 -11.22 4.40
C ASN A 97 -14.55 -11.41 4.75
N GLY A 98 -14.26 -12.51 5.43
CA GLY A 98 -12.89 -12.96 5.70
C GLY A 98 -12.12 -12.17 6.76
N TYR A 99 -12.74 -11.16 7.39
CA TYR A 99 -12.16 -10.42 8.51
C TYR A 99 -12.85 -10.65 9.87
N TYR A 100 -13.95 -11.40 9.90
CA TYR A 100 -14.72 -11.67 11.13
C TYR A 100 -13.87 -12.26 12.27
N ASN A 101 -12.88 -13.11 11.97
CA ASN A 101 -11.97 -13.65 12.98
C ASN A 101 -11.06 -12.59 13.61
N PHE A 102 -10.70 -11.53 12.87
CA PHE A 102 -9.85 -10.46 13.40
C PHE A 102 -10.61 -9.55 14.39
N PHE A 103 -11.93 -9.43 14.22
CA PHE A 103 -12.77 -8.57 15.05
C PHE A 103 -13.72 -9.34 15.96
N ALA A 104 -13.57 -10.66 16.05
CA ALA A 104 -14.42 -11.50 16.88
C ALA A 104 -14.38 -11.03 18.34
N GLY A 105 -15.56 -10.81 18.93
CA GLY A 105 -15.70 -10.29 20.29
C GLY A 105 -15.47 -8.79 20.42
N TYR A 106 -15.35 -8.02 19.33
CA TYR A 106 -15.46 -6.57 19.37
C TYR A 106 -16.91 -6.14 19.67
N PRO A 107 -17.16 -5.11 20.51
CA PRO A 107 -16.19 -4.26 21.20
C PRO A 107 -15.77 -4.77 22.58
N GLU A 108 -16.25 -5.91 23.06
CA GLU A 108 -16.03 -6.35 24.45
C GLU A 108 -14.60 -6.86 24.72
N ALA A 109 -13.92 -7.40 23.71
CA ALA A 109 -12.60 -8.02 23.83
C ALA A 109 -11.46 -7.04 23.52
N LYS A 110 -10.54 -6.85 24.48
CA LYS A 110 -9.39 -5.92 24.36
C LYS A 110 -8.50 -6.17 23.13
N HIS A 111 -8.25 -7.42 22.79
CA HIS A 111 -7.43 -7.75 21.62
C HIS A 111 -8.12 -7.34 20.31
N ALA A 112 -9.44 -7.50 20.23
CA ALA A 112 -10.23 -7.04 19.09
C ALA A 112 -10.27 -5.51 19.02
N GLN A 113 -10.39 -4.81 20.16
CA GLN A 113 -10.28 -3.33 20.21
C GLN A 113 -8.93 -2.82 19.71
N SER A 114 -7.83 -3.52 20.06
CA SER A 114 -6.49 -3.20 19.58
C SER A 114 -6.38 -3.41 18.06
N MET A 115 -6.97 -4.48 17.53
CA MET A 115 -7.00 -4.73 16.08
C MET A 115 -7.84 -3.70 15.32
N VAL A 116 -9.01 -3.30 15.84
CA VAL A 116 -9.81 -2.22 15.26
C VAL A 116 -9.03 -0.90 15.27
N LEU A 117 -8.42 -0.54 16.40
CA LEU A 117 -7.63 0.69 16.48
C LEU A 117 -6.41 0.67 15.54
N SER A 118 -5.75 -0.49 15.40
CA SER A 118 -4.65 -0.67 14.47
C SER A 118 -5.10 -0.56 13.01
N MET A 119 -6.29 -1.06 12.67
CA MET A 119 -6.81 -1.06 11.30
C MET A 119 -7.44 0.27 10.89
N PHE A 120 -8.24 0.88 11.76
CA PHE A 120 -9.05 2.05 11.44
C PHE A 120 -8.47 3.35 12.02
N GLY A 121 -7.50 3.26 12.95
CA GLY A 121 -6.95 4.43 13.65
C GLY A 121 -7.87 5.01 14.72
N HIS A 122 -9.07 4.45 14.91
CA HIS A 122 -10.05 4.81 15.92
C HIS A 122 -10.93 3.61 16.28
N GLN A 123 -11.65 3.70 17.39
CA GLN A 123 -12.70 2.75 17.75
C GLN A 123 -13.96 3.01 16.91
N ILE A 124 -14.69 1.95 16.53
CA ILE A 124 -15.92 2.06 15.75
C ILE A 124 -17.11 1.95 16.71
N ASP A 125 -17.98 2.96 16.71
CA ASP A 125 -19.21 3.03 17.49
C ASP A 125 -20.49 2.93 16.64
N ASP A 126 -20.34 2.81 15.33
CA ASP A 126 -21.45 2.62 14.38
C ASP A 126 -22.23 1.34 14.68
N LYS A 127 -23.54 1.48 14.88
CA LYS A 127 -24.41 0.38 15.32
C LYS A 127 -24.50 -0.75 14.30
N ASP A 128 -24.48 -0.43 13.01
CA ASP A 128 -24.62 -1.43 11.94
C ASP A 128 -23.33 -2.23 11.81
N VAL A 129 -22.18 -1.57 11.92
CA VAL A 129 -20.86 -2.23 11.96
C VAL A 129 -20.73 -3.14 13.18
N LEU A 130 -21.14 -2.65 14.36
CA LEU A 130 -21.12 -3.44 15.59
C LEU A 130 -22.06 -4.66 15.50
N GLN A 131 -23.23 -4.48 14.90
CA GLN A 131 -24.17 -5.59 14.67
C GLN A 131 -23.59 -6.61 13.69
N LEU A 132 -22.95 -6.16 12.61
CA LEU A 132 -22.27 -7.03 11.66
C LEU A 132 -21.20 -7.88 12.35
N PHE A 133 -20.28 -7.26 13.11
CA PHE A 133 -19.22 -7.98 13.81
C PHE A 133 -19.77 -8.98 14.83
N ARG A 134 -20.86 -8.64 15.53
CA ARG A 134 -21.53 -9.57 16.45
C ARG A 134 -22.14 -10.77 15.74
N THR A 135 -22.94 -10.53 14.69
CA THR A 135 -23.57 -11.60 13.91
C THR A 135 -22.52 -12.54 13.34
N GLN A 136 -21.46 -11.99 12.74
CA GLN A 136 -20.41 -12.79 12.13
C GLN A 136 -19.54 -13.52 13.15
N GLY A 137 -19.27 -12.92 14.31
CA GLY A 137 -18.56 -13.60 15.40
C GLY A 137 -19.32 -14.81 15.94
N LEU A 138 -20.67 -14.80 15.88
CA LEU A 138 -21.51 -15.94 16.28
C LEU A 138 -21.54 -17.04 15.22
N GLU A 139 -21.53 -16.66 13.94
CA GLU A 139 -21.57 -17.60 12.81
C GLU A 139 -20.19 -18.12 12.37
N ALA A 140 -19.12 -17.52 12.88
CA ALA A 140 -17.75 -17.88 12.53
C ALA A 140 -17.44 -19.35 12.88
N PRO A 141 -16.97 -20.16 11.90
CA PRO A 141 -16.55 -21.52 12.20
C PRO A 141 -15.37 -21.48 13.18
N LYS A 142 -15.44 -22.31 14.23
CA LYS A 142 -14.34 -22.44 15.19
C LYS A 142 -13.10 -22.99 14.46
N PRO A 143 -11.92 -22.40 14.69
CA PRO A 143 -10.70 -22.87 14.04
C PRO A 143 -10.41 -24.31 14.46
N SER A 144 -10.01 -25.14 13.49
CA SER A 144 -9.55 -26.50 13.75
C SER A 144 -8.24 -26.48 14.55
N LEU A 145 -7.89 -27.58 15.22
CA LEU A 145 -6.60 -27.70 15.92
C LEU A 145 -5.41 -27.44 14.99
N THR A 146 -5.46 -27.97 13.77
CA THR A 146 -4.44 -27.72 12.74
C THR A 146 -4.40 -26.24 12.35
N GLY A 147 -5.55 -25.58 12.21
CA GLY A 147 -5.65 -24.15 11.97
C GLY A 147 -5.00 -23.32 13.08
N ILE A 148 -5.25 -23.67 14.35
CA ILE A 148 -4.64 -23.03 15.52
C ILE A 148 -3.11 -23.20 15.49
N PHE A 149 -2.60 -24.42 15.26
CA PHE A 149 -1.16 -24.65 15.17
C PHE A 149 -0.50 -23.88 14.02
N SER A 150 -1.14 -23.83 12.85
CA SER A 150 -0.67 -23.05 11.70
C SER A 150 -0.63 -21.55 12.00
N MET A 151 -1.67 -21.02 12.66
CA MET A 151 -1.72 -19.61 13.06
C MET A 151 -0.62 -19.27 14.07
N LEU A 152 -0.45 -20.11 15.10
CA LEU A 152 0.61 -19.93 16.10
C LEU A 152 2.00 -20.02 15.45
N SER A 153 2.20 -20.99 14.55
CA SER A 153 3.43 -21.12 13.77
C SER A 153 3.69 -19.86 12.93
N PHE A 154 2.67 -19.33 12.26
CA PHE A 154 2.78 -18.10 11.49
C PHE A 154 3.15 -16.89 12.37
N ILE A 155 2.50 -16.73 13.53
CA ILE A 155 2.80 -15.67 14.50
C ILE A 155 4.25 -15.79 14.98
N ILE A 156 4.67 -16.98 15.44
CA ILE A 156 6.03 -17.22 15.93
C ILE A 156 7.06 -16.94 14.83
N ASN A 157 6.83 -17.43 13.61
CA ASN A 157 7.72 -17.18 12.48
C ASN A 157 7.78 -15.70 12.11
N SER A 158 6.66 -14.98 12.20
CA SER A 158 6.61 -13.54 11.94
C SER A 158 7.44 -12.75 12.96
N LEU A 159 7.35 -13.12 14.23
CA LEU A 159 8.11 -12.49 15.32
C LEU A 159 9.61 -12.80 15.24
N LEU A 160 9.99 -14.05 14.93
CA LEU A 160 11.39 -14.49 14.95
C LEU A 160 12.13 -14.18 13.65
N PHE A 161 11.47 -14.33 12.49
CA PHE A 161 12.13 -14.32 11.18
C PHE A 161 11.61 -13.23 10.25
N GLY A 162 10.45 -12.60 10.53
CA GLY A 162 9.87 -11.55 9.70
C GLY A 162 10.88 -10.43 9.37
N PRO A 163 11.45 -9.74 10.37
CA PRO A 163 12.43 -8.68 10.13
C PRO A 163 13.67 -9.13 9.36
N LYS A 164 14.19 -10.33 9.65
CA LYS A 164 15.37 -10.88 8.97
C LYS A 164 15.09 -11.16 7.49
N ASN A 165 13.93 -11.75 7.20
CA ASN A 165 13.50 -12.04 5.83
C ASN A 165 13.23 -10.76 5.04
N LEU A 166 12.69 -9.74 5.70
CA LEU A 166 12.46 -8.42 5.11
C LEU A 166 13.77 -7.76 4.66
N ILE A 167 14.75 -7.69 5.55
CA ILE A 167 16.08 -7.11 5.25
C ILE A 167 16.75 -7.90 4.13
N LYS A 168 16.73 -9.24 4.22
CA LYS A 168 17.29 -10.12 3.19
C LYS A 168 16.64 -9.88 1.82
N THR A 169 15.31 -9.75 1.77
CA THR A 169 14.58 -9.48 0.52
C THR A 169 15.04 -8.16 -0.10
N LYS A 170 15.16 -7.09 0.70
CA LYS A 170 15.66 -5.80 0.22
C LYS A 170 17.07 -5.94 -0.36
N GLU A 171 17.98 -6.60 0.36
CA GLU A 171 19.36 -6.78 -0.09
C GLU A 171 19.44 -7.58 -1.41
N GLU A 172 18.67 -8.65 -1.53
CA GLU A 172 18.77 -9.56 -2.68
C GLU A 172 18.06 -9.02 -3.93
N ILE A 173 16.87 -8.43 -3.76
CA ILE A 173 15.97 -8.07 -4.88
C ILE A 173 16.13 -6.61 -5.29
N ILE A 174 16.53 -5.73 -4.37
CA ILE A 174 16.64 -4.28 -4.63
C ILE A 174 18.09 -3.85 -4.71
N ASP A 175 18.94 -4.25 -3.76
CA ASP A 175 20.29 -3.69 -3.65
C ASP A 175 21.32 -4.42 -4.54
N LYS A 176 21.30 -5.76 -4.59
CA LYS A 176 22.33 -6.56 -5.30
C LYS A 176 21.94 -6.92 -6.73
N ASN A 177 20.70 -7.37 -6.93
CA ASN A 177 20.19 -7.79 -8.23
C ASN A 177 18.84 -7.12 -8.46
N PRO A 178 18.82 -5.81 -8.77
CA PRO A 178 17.58 -5.09 -8.99
C PRO A 178 16.78 -5.76 -10.10
N TYR A 179 15.67 -6.39 -9.71
CA TYR A 179 14.73 -6.98 -10.66
C TYR A 179 14.22 -5.92 -11.63
N ASP A 180 14.39 -6.14 -12.94
CA ASP A 180 13.91 -5.26 -13.99
C ASP A 180 13.03 -6.02 -14.97
N LEU A 181 11.72 -5.89 -14.80
CA LEU A 181 10.76 -6.52 -15.69
C LEU A 181 10.87 -5.96 -17.11
N VAL A 182 11.10 -4.65 -17.28
CA VAL A 182 11.14 -4.03 -18.61
C VAL A 182 12.30 -4.56 -19.44
N ASP A 183 13.46 -4.81 -18.84
CA ASP A 183 14.59 -5.41 -19.54
C ASP A 183 14.29 -6.83 -20.04
N ILE A 184 13.48 -7.60 -19.30
CA ILE A 184 12.96 -8.89 -19.78
C ILE A 184 11.97 -8.68 -20.92
N LEU A 185 11.05 -7.72 -20.79
CA LEU A 185 10.00 -7.45 -21.78
C LEU A 185 10.54 -6.95 -23.13
N LYS A 186 11.68 -6.23 -23.15
CA LYS A 186 12.34 -5.76 -24.37
C LYS A 186 12.71 -6.88 -25.36
N GLN A 187 12.76 -8.13 -24.90
CA GLN A 187 13.05 -9.29 -25.76
C GLN A 187 11.87 -9.69 -26.65
N TYR A 188 10.66 -9.19 -26.33
CA TYR A 188 9.44 -9.50 -27.04
C TYR A 188 9.07 -8.34 -27.97
N SER A 189 8.63 -8.67 -29.18
CA SER A 189 8.36 -7.69 -30.23
C SER A 189 6.88 -7.38 -30.41
N ASN A 190 5.99 -8.17 -29.79
CA ASN A 190 4.55 -8.01 -29.90
C ASN A 190 3.85 -7.91 -28.52
N SER A 191 2.72 -7.22 -28.49
CA SER A 191 1.94 -6.93 -27.28
C SER A 191 1.44 -8.20 -26.58
N LYS A 192 1.05 -9.23 -27.33
CA LYS A 192 0.58 -10.51 -26.77
C LYS A 192 1.63 -11.20 -25.93
N ASP A 193 2.85 -11.33 -26.45
CA ASP A 193 3.93 -11.97 -25.71
C ASP A 193 4.37 -11.13 -24.50
N ILE A 194 4.38 -9.80 -24.64
CA ILE A 194 4.64 -8.88 -23.52
C ILE A 194 3.58 -9.05 -22.43
N PHE A 195 2.30 -9.07 -22.79
CA PHE A 195 1.19 -9.22 -21.86
C PHE A 195 1.24 -10.58 -21.14
N ASN A 196 1.41 -11.68 -21.87
CA ASN A 196 1.61 -13.01 -21.29
C ASN A 196 2.79 -13.02 -20.32
N LYS A 197 3.89 -12.36 -20.67
CA LYS A 197 5.06 -12.28 -19.80
C LYS A 197 4.82 -11.47 -18.53
N ILE A 198 4.02 -10.41 -18.59
CA ILE A 198 3.58 -9.68 -17.40
C ILE A 198 2.75 -10.60 -16.49
N LEU A 199 1.79 -11.35 -17.05
CA LEU A 199 0.98 -12.32 -16.30
C LEU A 199 1.85 -13.42 -15.65
N ASP A 200 2.81 -13.98 -16.39
CA ASP A 200 3.75 -15.00 -15.86
C ASP A 200 4.54 -14.49 -14.64
N ASN A 201 4.84 -13.19 -14.59
CA ASN A 201 5.60 -12.59 -13.49
C ASN A 201 4.71 -12.07 -12.36
N GLN A 202 3.38 -12.03 -12.54
CA GLN A 202 2.43 -11.53 -11.54
C GLN A 202 2.60 -12.24 -10.19
N TYR A 203 2.75 -13.56 -10.22
CA TYR A 203 2.90 -14.36 -9.01
C TYR A 203 4.17 -13.96 -8.26
N PHE A 204 5.32 -13.89 -8.93
CA PHE A 204 6.58 -13.51 -8.29
C PHE A 204 6.50 -12.13 -7.63
N ILE A 205 5.91 -11.16 -8.32
CA ILE A 205 5.82 -9.78 -7.86
C ILE A 205 4.92 -9.69 -6.62
N SER A 206 3.72 -10.26 -6.71
CA SER A 206 2.73 -10.20 -5.64
C SER A 206 3.14 -11.06 -4.44
N ASP A 207 3.75 -12.22 -4.69
CA ASP A 207 4.27 -13.11 -3.65
C ASP A 207 5.44 -12.46 -2.89
N THR A 208 6.38 -11.80 -3.59
CA THR A 208 7.49 -11.08 -2.96
C THR A 208 6.99 -9.93 -2.09
N ALA A 209 6.05 -9.13 -2.61
CA ALA A 209 5.47 -8.01 -1.86
C ALA A 209 4.76 -8.49 -0.58
N LEU A 210 3.85 -9.45 -0.71
CA LEU A 210 2.96 -9.84 0.38
C LEU A 210 3.59 -10.83 1.38
N LYS A 211 4.55 -11.68 0.96
CA LYS A 211 5.35 -12.53 1.89
C LYS A 211 6.14 -11.69 2.89
N ASN A 212 6.49 -10.46 2.54
CA ASN A 212 7.20 -9.54 3.41
C ASN A 212 6.23 -8.68 4.22
N HIS A 213 5.20 -8.11 3.59
CA HIS A 213 4.28 -7.20 4.27
C HIS A 213 3.40 -7.89 5.32
N GLY A 214 2.91 -9.11 5.05
CA GLY A 214 2.02 -9.85 5.97
C GLY A 214 2.66 -10.14 7.34
N PRO A 215 3.82 -10.83 7.41
CA PRO A 215 4.51 -11.09 8.68
C PRO A 215 4.87 -9.82 9.47
N ILE A 216 5.24 -8.75 8.78
CA ILE A 216 5.58 -7.47 9.43
C ILE A 216 4.34 -6.75 9.97
N SER A 217 3.19 -6.92 9.33
CA SER A 217 1.91 -6.42 9.85
C SER A 217 1.55 -7.13 11.16
N VAL A 218 1.72 -8.45 11.23
CA VAL A 218 1.54 -9.21 12.48
C VAL A 218 2.56 -8.81 13.55
N TYR A 219 3.83 -8.66 13.16
CA TYR A 219 4.90 -8.21 14.04
C TYR A 219 4.53 -6.88 14.72
N THR A 220 4.12 -5.88 13.95
CA THR A 220 3.77 -4.57 14.50
C THR A 220 2.50 -4.58 15.32
N ALA A 221 1.45 -5.30 14.89
CA ALA A 221 0.22 -5.45 15.66
C ALA A 221 0.44 -6.07 17.05
N ILE A 222 1.32 -7.08 17.17
CA ILE A 222 1.66 -7.70 18.45
C ILE A 222 2.46 -6.73 19.34
N ASN A 223 3.42 -6.00 18.78
CA ASN A 223 4.19 -4.99 19.52
C ASN A 223 3.26 -3.94 20.13
N ASP A 224 2.34 -3.41 19.31
CA ASP A 224 1.37 -2.40 19.71
C ASP A 224 0.43 -2.94 20.81
N ALA A 225 -0.08 -4.15 20.64
CA ALA A 225 -0.95 -4.79 21.63
C ALA A 225 -0.26 -4.97 22.98
N ILE A 226 1.00 -5.42 22.99
CA ILE A 226 1.78 -5.59 24.23
C ILE A 226 2.03 -4.25 24.90
N LEU A 227 2.42 -3.22 24.13
CA LEU A 227 2.72 -1.90 24.67
C LEU A 227 1.47 -1.26 25.29
N LYS A 228 0.32 -1.32 24.59
CA LYS A 228 -0.96 -0.79 25.09
C LYS A 228 -1.46 -1.55 26.31
N SER A 229 -1.37 -2.89 26.31
CA SER A 229 -1.75 -3.71 27.47
C SER A 229 -0.99 -3.32 28.74
N ILE A 230 0.29 -2.95 28.64
CA ILE A 230 1.07 -2.48 29.79
C ILE A 230 0.59 -1.12 30.30
N LEU A 231 0.26 -0.19 29.41
CA LEU A 231 -0.30 1.11 29.80
C LEU A 231 -1.67 0.94 30.47
N GLU A 232 -2.57 0.16 29.87
CA GLU A 232 -3.90 -0.15 30.41
C GLU A 232 -3.84 -0.85 31.76
N SER A 233 -2.84 -1.72 31.97
CA SER A 233 -2.65 -2.37 33.27
C SER A 233 -2.18 -1.42 34.39
N ALA A 234 -1.89 -0.16 34.06
CA ALA A 234 -1.42 0.87 34.99
C ALA A 234 -2.39 2.07 35.11
N SER A 235 -3.37 2.21 34.22
CA SER A 235 -4.34 3.30 34.24
C SER A 235 -5.62 2.88 33.53
N ASN A 236 -6.77 3.39 33.99
CA ASN A 236 -8.05 3.29 33.26
C ASN A 236 -8.40 4.57 32.51
N ASN A 237 -7.54 5.60 32.55
CA ASN A 237 -7.73 6.84 31.80
C ASN A 237 -7.26 6.64 30.35
N SER A 238 -8.23 6.48 29.44
CA SER A 238 -8.00 6.27 28.01
C SER A 238 -7.21 7.38 27.35
N ASP A 239 -7.49 8.64 27.71
CA ASP A 239 -6.83 9.81 27.09
C ASP A 239 -5.34 9.85 27.42
N ASN A 240 -4.98 9.50 28.66
CA ASN A 240 -3.58 9.37 29.05
C ASN A 240 -2.89 8.21 28.32
N ILE A 241 -3.57 7.07 28.17
CA ILE A 241 -3.02 5.90 27.47
C ILE A 241 -2.75 6.23 26.00
N GLU A 242 -3.70 6.83 25.30
CA GLU A 242 -3.54 7.22 23.90
C GLU A 242 -2.49 8.32 23.74
N SER A 243 -2.48 9.33 24.63
CA SER A 243 -1.44 10.37 24.65
C SER A 243 -0.04 9.78 24.84
N ASP A 244 0.12 8.84 25.76
CA ASP A 244 1.41 8.22 26.08
C ASP A 244 1.86 7.26 24.98
N TYR A 245 0.93 6.47 24.42
CA TYR A 245 1.22 5.60 23.28
C TYR A 245 1.68 6.43 22.07
N ASN A 246 0.96 7.51 21.73
CA ASN A 246 1.34 8.43 20.67
C ASN A 246 2.71 9.07 20.92
N LEU A 247 2.99 9.52 22.15
CA LEU A 247 4.31 10.04 22.52
C LEU A 247 5.42 9.01 22.24
N MET A 248 5.21 7.76 22.63
CA MET A 248 6.18 6.67 22.46
C MET A 248 6.51 6.36 20.99
N ILE A 249 5.49 6.23 20.14
CA ILE A 249 5.68 5.90 18.71
C ILE A 249 6.16 7.09 17.88
N SER A 250 5.90 8.32 18.32
CA SER A 250 6.20 9.54 17.57
C SER A 250 7.70 9.90 17.49
N SER A 251 8.57 9.15 18.15
CA SER A 251 10.04 9.30 18.07
C SER A 251 10.71 8.02 17.57
N ALA A 252 10.04 7.27 16.68
CA ALA A 252 10.68 6.20 15.92
C ALA A 252 11.77 6.78 15.01
N THR A 253 12.99 6.26 15.11
CA THR A 253 14.14 6.62 14.28
C THR A 253 14.28 5.64 13.11
N ASP A 254 15.07 6.02 12.10
CA ASP A 254 15.45 5.16 10.97
C ASP A 254 14.28 4.63 10.14
N VAL A 255 13.29 5.50 9.94
CA VAL A 255 12.12 5.21 9.11
C VAL A 255 12.42 5.64 7.67
N ILE A 256 12.40 4.69 6.73
CA ILE A 256 12.75 4.94 5.32
C ILE A 256 11.89 6.04 4.66
N SER A 257 10.62 6.19 5.06
CA SER A 257 9.75 7.27 4.58
C SER A 257 10.16 8.66 5.11
N ALA A 258 10.84 8.73 6.26
CA ALA A 258 11.41 9.96 6.79
C ALA A 258 12.70 10.40 6.04
N GLU A 259 13.31 9.52 5.25
CA GLU A 259 14.47 9.86 4.40
C GLU A 259 14.08 10.85 3.31
N VAL A 260 12.89 10.70 2.69
CA VAL A 260 12.49 11.52 1.54
C VAL A 260 12.46 13.03 1.85
N PRO A 261 11.74 13.50 2.88
CA PRO A 261 11.76 14.93 3.21
C PRO A 261 13.16 15.43 3.61
N LYS A 262 13.95 14.58 4.30
CA LYS A 262 15.31 14.91 4.71
C LYS A 262 16.22 15.14 3.50
N ILE A 263 16.23 14.21 2.54
CA ILE A 263 17.05 14.29 1.33
C ILE A 263 16.65 15.51 0.49
N LEU A 264 15.35 15.78 0.32
CA LEU A 264 14.89 16.97 -0.41
C LEU A 264 15.34 18.28 0.25
N ARG A 265 15.42 18.33 1.59
CA ARG A 265 16.02 19.48 2.31
C ARG A 265 17.52 19.58 2.11
N GLU A 266 18.23 18.45 2.10
CA GLU A 266 19.67 18.42 1.84
C GLU A 266 19.99 18.91 0.43
N ILE A 267 19.21 18.49 -0.58
CA ILE A 267 19.28 19.01 -1.95
C ILE A 267 19.03 20.53 -1.96
N ALA A 268 17.97 21.00 -1.29
CA ALA A 268 17.68 22.44 -1.21
C ALA A 268 18.82 23.23 -0.54
N LYS A 269 19.50 22.64 0.45
CA LYS A 269 20.62 23.27 1.15
C LYS A 269 21.91 23.31 0.31
N SER A 270 22.15 22.30 -0.53
CA SER A 270 23.35 22.19 -1.37
C SER A 270 23.29 23.06 -2.63
N ILE A 271 22.12 23.61 -2.99
CA ILE A 271 22.00 24.62 -4.05
C ILE A 271 22.81 25.88 -3.69
N LYS A 272 23.82 26.19 -4.51
CA LYS A 272 24.77 27.29 -4.29
C LYS A 272 24.10 28.66 -4.37
N ASP A 273 23.43 28.95 -5.48
CA ASP A 273 22.68 30.20 -5.66
C ASP A 273 21.18 29.94 -5.51
N LYS A 274 20.72 30.05 -4.27
CA LYS A 274 19.31 29.83 -3.89
C LYS A 274 18.38 30.89 -4.48
N GLN A 275 18.88 32.10 -4.75
CA GLN A 275 18.06 33.17 -5.29
C GLN A 275 17.84 32.95 -6.78
N TRP A 276 18.91 32.66 -7.53
CA TRP A 276 18.83 32.29 -8.94
C TRP A 276 17.95 31.06 -9.16
N PHE A 277 18.16 29.99 -8.39
CA PHE A 277 17.38 28.75 -8.56
C PHE A 277 15.88 28.95 -8.35
N ARG A 278 15.47 29.87 -7.46
CA ARG A 278 14.06 30.20 -7.25
C ARG A 278 13.44 30.94 -8.44
N GLN A 279 14.23 31.68 -9.20
CA GLN A 279 13.78 32.45 -10.35
C GLN A 279 13.58 31.57 -11.59
N LEU A 280 14.21 30.40 -11.64
CA LEU A 280 13.97 29.41 -12.70
C LEU A 280 12.50 28.97 -12.70
N SER A 281 11.96 28.71 -13.89
CA SER A 281 10.74 27.89 -14.01
C SER A 281 10.95 26.51 -13.39
N ASP A 282 9.87 25.79 -13.10
CA ASP A 282 10.00 24.46 -12.49
C ASP A 282 10.67 23.47 -13.48
N GLU A 283 10.45 23.67 -14.79
CA GLU A 283 11.06 22.90 -15.87
C GLU A 283 12.57 23.17 -15.99
N GLU A 284 12.99 24.44 -15.94
CA GLU A 284 14.41 24.80 -15.94
C GLU A 284 15.11 24.27 -14.68
N ALA A 285 14.50 24.42 -13.50
CA ALA A 285 15.03 23.89 -12.25
C ALA A 285 15.17 22.35 -12.29
N LEU A 286 14.20 21.65 -12.91
CA LEU A 286 14.31 20.22 -13.15
C LEU A 286 15.49 19.89 -14.05
N GLN A 287 15.63 20.60 -15.17
CA GLN A 287 16.72 20.38 -16.12
C GLN A 287 18.09 20.60 -15.46
N GLU A 288 18.25 21.66 -14.67
CA GLU A 288 19.47 21.96 -13.92
C GLU A 288 19.83 20.80 -12.98
N LEU A 289 18.92 20.36 -12.12
CA LEU A 289 19.20 19.26 -11.19
C LEU A 289 19.40 17.90 -11.89
N THR A 290 18.77 17.68 -13.05
CA THR A 290 18.86 16.40 -13.77
C THR A 290 20.13 16.28 -14.60
N THR A 291 20.64 17.40 -15.15
CA THR A 291 21.77 17.41 -16.09
C THR A 291 23.06 17.98 -15.50
N GLY A 292 22.95 18.72 -14.39
CA GLY A 292 24.07 19.30 -13.69
C GLY A 292 24.99 18.25 -13.06
N THR A 293 26.20 18.70 -12.72
CA THR A 293 27.24 17.89 -12.09
C THR A 293 27.62 18.39 -10.71
N ASP A 294 26.96 19.43 -10.22
CA ASP A 294 27.20 19.97 -8.88
C ASP A 294 26.59 19.08 -7.78
N GLU A 295 26.88 19.41 -6.52
CA GLU A 295 26.45 18.62 -5.37
C GLU A 295 24.92 18.44 -5.33
N SER A 296 24.16 19.50 -5.61
CA SER A 296 22.69 19.44 -5.59
C SER A 296 22.13 18.53 -6.68
N SER A 297 22.73 18.56 -7.87
CA SER A 297 22.36 17.72 -9.00
C SER A 297 22.69 16.25 -8.73
N GLN A 298 23.88 15.98 -8.19
CA GLN A 298 24.28 14.61 -7.81
C GLN A 298 23.35 14.03 -6.73
N GLN A 299 23.00 14.83 -5.70
CA GLN A 299 22.06 14.41 -4.67
C GLN A 299 20.66 14.17 -5.24
N PHE A 300 20.20 15.00 -6.17
CA PHE A 300 18.90 14.83 -6.82
C PHE A 300 18.85 13.58 -7.71
N GLN A 301 19.89 13.32 -8.50
CA GLN A 301 20.01 12.11 -9.32
C GLN A 301 20.02 10.85 -8.45
N TYR A 302 20.79 10.86 -7.35
CA TYR A 302 20.79 9.78 -6.36
C TYR A 302 19.40 9.57 -5.73
N PHE A 303 18.72 10.67 -5.39
CA PHE A 303 17.36 10.62 -4.86
C PHE A 303 16.39 9.95 -5.84
N ILE A 304 16.43 10.31 -7.12
CA ILE A 304 15.57 9.71 -8.15
C ILE A 304 15.93 8.24 -8.39
N GLU A 305 17.20 7.88 -8.38
CA GLU A 305 17.62 6.48 -8.51
C GLU A 305 17.08 5.62 -7.35
N ARG A 306 17.22 6.12 -6.12
CA ARG A 306 16.85 5.39 -4.90
C ARG A 306 15.35 5.40 -4.62
N HIS A 307 14.70 6.57 -4.69
CA HIS A 307 13.31 6.78 -4.28
C HIS A 307 12.37 7.10 -5.43
N GLY A 308 12.85 7.14 -6.68
CA GLY A 308 12.04 7.51 -7.83
C GLY A 308 10.91 6.54 -8.19
N HIS A 309 10.84 5.36 -7.57
CA HIS A 309 9.71 4.42 -7.71
C HIS A 309 8.50 4.82 -6.83
N ARG A 310 8.69 5.74 -5.87
CA ARG A 310 7.62 6.32 -5.06
C ARG A 310 6.89 7.41 -5.85
N GLY A 311 5.70 7.78 -5.40
CA GLY A 311 4.96 8.87 -6.06
C GLY A 311 3.56 9.06 -5.51
N TYR A 312 2.81 9.96 -6.15
CA TYR A 312 1.38 10.07 -5.92
C TYR A 312 0.70 8.82 -6.49
N ARG A 313 -0.18 8.17 -5.69
CA ARG A 313 -0.93 6.97 -6.09
C ARG A 313 -0.04 5.85 -6.60
N GLU A 314 1.02 5.55 -5.85
CA GLU A 314 2.13 4.67 -6.25
C GLU A 314 1.76 3.22 -6.60
N LEU A 315 0.55 2.77 -6.27
CA LEU A 315 0.05 1.45 -6.69
C LEU A 315 -0.75 1.46 -8.00
N ASP A 316 -1.18 2.64 -8.49
CA ASP A 316 -1.95 2.75 -9.72
C ASP A 316 -1.01 3.00 -10.93
N PRO A 317 -0.90 2.06 -11.89
CA PRO A 317 0.01 2.16 -13.03
C PRO A 317 -0.25 3.37 -13.92
N MET A 318 -1.46 3.96 -13.90
CA MET A 318 -1.75 5.18 -14.66
C MET A 318 -0.90 6.37 -14.17
N TYR A 319 -0.57 6.40 -12.88
CA TYR A 319 0.17 7.50 -12.28
C TYR A 319 1.68 7.24 -12.36
N LYS A 320 2.41 8.21 -12.89
CA LYS A 320 3.85 8.11 -13.01
C LYS A 320 4.52 8.30 -11.64
N PRO A 321 5.49 7.44 -11.28
CA PRO A 321 6.29 7.64 -10.08
C PRO A 321 7.25 8.82 -10.28
N TRP A 322 7.97 9.27 -9.25
CA TRP A 322 8.85 10.44 -9.34
C TRP A 322 9.95 10.31 -10.40
N LYS A 323 10.41 9.09 -10.71
CA LYS A 323 11.34 8.84 -11.82
C LYS A 323 10.74 9.20 -13.18
N GLY A 324 9.44 8.97 -13.36
CA GLY A 324 8.70 9.31 -14.59
C GLY A 324 8.07 10.71 -14.57
N ASN A 325 7.84 11.29 -13.39
CA ASN A 325 7.35 12.65 -13.20
C ASN A 325 7.98 13.28 -11.93
N PRO A 326 9.19 13.83 -12.03
CA PRO A 326 9.93 14.39 -10.89
C PRO A 326 9.45 15.79 -10.46
N MET A 327 8.50 16.38 -11.19
CA MET A 327 8.03 17.75 -10.96
C MET A 327 7.55 18.04 -9.52
N PRO A 328 6.83 17.13 -8.83
CA PRO A 328 6.46 17.34 -7.42
C PRO A 328 7.67 17.51 -6.49
N CYS A 329 8.78 16.83 -6.77
CA CYS A 329 10.01 16.95 -5.99
C CYS A 329 10.64 18.34 -6.17
N ILE A 330 10.66 18.86 -7.39
CA ILE A 330 11.17 20.22 -7.70
C ILE A 330 10.35 21.28 -6.97
N LYS A 331 9.02 21.19 -7.04
CA LYS A 331 8.12 22.11 -6.32
C LYS A 331 8.35 22.07 -4.81
N THR A 332 8.60 20.88 -4.27
CA THR A 332 8.93 20.71 -2.84
C THR A 332 10.27 21.39 -2.50
N ILE A 333 11.32 21.18 -3.29
CA ILE A 333 12.63 21.83 -3.10
C ILE A 333 12.50 23.36 -3.14
N LYS A 334 11.76 23.92 -4.12
CA LYS A 334 11.52 25.37 -4.22
C LYS A 334 10.69 25.92 -3.06
N THR A 335 9.74 25.13 -2.55
CA THR A 335 8.95 25.48 -1.35
C THR A 335 9.84 25.56 -0.11
N ILE A 336 10.72 24.57 0.07
CA ILE A 336 11.72 24.56 1.16
C ILE A 336 12.61 25.80 1.05
N LEU A 337 13.16 26.07 -0.13
CA LEU A 337 13.98 27.27 -0.35
C LEU A 337 13.24 28.55 0.05
N SER A 338 11.95 28.67 -0.24
CA SER A 338 11.16 29.87 0.03
C SER A 338 10.94 30.19 1.51
N GLY A 339 11.38 29.34 2.45
CA GLY A 339 11.25 29.59 3.89
C GLY A 339 9.87 29.29 4.47
N ASN A 340 8.98 28.69 3.67
CA ASN A 340 7.67 28.20 4.12
C ASN A 340 7.80 26.81 4.80
N GLU A 341 8.84 26.65 5.64
CA GLU A 341 9.38 25.36 6.11
C GLU A 341 8.58 24.70 7.24
N THR A 342 7.51 25.32 7.76
CA THR A 342 6.82 24.82 8.97
C THR A 342 6.28 23.39 8.85
N GLN A 343 6.11 22.86 7.63
CA GLN A 343 5.67 21.48 7.38
C GLN A 343 6.82 20.47 7.19
N PHE A 344 8.07 20.92 7.11
CA PHE A 344 9.24 20.08 6.81
C PHE A 344 10.33 20.13 7.89
N GLU A 345 10.07 20.71 9.06
CA GLU A 345 11.03 20.65 10.16
C GLU A 345 11.29 19.20 10.58
N THR A 346 12.57 18.82 10.70
CA THR A 346 12.92 17.53 11.30
C THR A 346 12.55 17.62 12.77
N LYS A 347 11.51 16.87 13.18
CA LYS A 347 11.16 16.75 14.59
C LYS A 347 12.41 16.34 15.38
N ILE A 348 12.73 17.09 16.43
CA ILE A 348 13.88 16.81 17.30
C ILE A 348 13.68 15.40 17.87
N GLU A 349 14.67 14.53 17.66
CA GLU A 349 14.65 13.17 18.18
C GLU A 349 14.59 13.22 19.70
N THR A 350 13.46 12.79 20.25
CA THR A 350 13.28 12.67 21.70
C THR A 350 13.93 11.39 22.17
N SER A 351 14.84 11.50 23.14
CA SER A 351 15.51 10.33 23.70
C SER A 351 14.49 9.38 24.35
N VAL A 352 14.81 8.09 24.39
CA VAL A 352 14.01 7.08 25.09
C VAL A 352 13.79 7.47 26.56
N GLU A 353 14.78 8.11 27.19
CA GLU A 353 14.74 8.63 28.55
C GLU A 353 13.66 9.70 28.73
N GLU A 354 13.69 10.74 27.88
CA GLU A 354 12.73 11.83 27.91
C GLU A 354 11.31 11.35 27.63
N VAL A 355 11.14 10.42 26.68
CA VAL A 355 9.82 9.83 26.38
C VAL A 355 9.27 9.08 27.59
N VAL A 356 10.07 8.23 28.24
CA VAL A 356 9.62 7.46 29.41
C VAL A 356 9.33 8.37 30.62
N ASN A 357 10.09 9.46 30.78
CA ASN A 357 9.87 10.45 31.83
C ASN A 357 8.64 11.32 31.58
N GLY A 358 8.26 11.53 30.31
CA GLY A 358 7.09 12.29 29.91
C GLY A 358 5.75 11.52 29.97
N LEU A 359 5.77 10.22 30.30
CA LEU A 359 4.56 9.41 30.39
C LEU A 359 3.68 9.85 31.56
N LYS A 360 2.40 10.11 31.28
CA LYS A 360 1.38 10.48 32.27
C LYS A 360 0.86 9.27 33.05
N THR A 361 0.93 8.08 32.45
CA THR A 361 0.47 6.82 33.04
C THR A 361 1.35 6.45 34.25
N PRO A 362 0.76 6.17 35.43
CA PRO A 362 1.52 5.89 36.66
C PRO A 362 2.10 4.47 36.64
N LEU A 363 3.19 4.30 35.89
CA LEU A 363 3.88 3.04 35.73
C LEU A 363 4.79 2.73 36.93
N THR A 364 4.81 1.47 37.35
CA THR A 364 5.78 0.98 38.35
C THR A 364 7.21 1.08 37.82
N PRO A 365 8.24 1.19 38.68
CA PRO A 365 9.64 1.24 38.24
C PRO A 365 10.04 0.08 37.32
N PHE A 366 9.53 -1.13 37.59
CA PHE A 366 9.75 -2.29 36.74
C PHE A 366 9.12 -2.14 35.34
N LYS A 367 7.86 -1.68 35.25
CA LYS A 367 7.20 -1.43 33.95
C LYS A 367 7.91 -0.33 33.17
N LYS A 368 8.37 0.74 33.84
CA LYS A 368 9.19 1.79 33.21
C LYS A 368 10.49 1.23 32.65
N LEU A 369 11.19 0.37 33.40
CA LEU A 369 12.43 -0.28 32.94
C LEU A 369 12.17 -1.18 31.72
N LEU A 370 11.10 -1.98 31.75
CA LEU A 370 10.70 -2.85 30.64
C LEU A 370 10.37 -2.05 29.37
N ILE A 371 9.62 -0.96 29.50
CA ILE A 371 9.33 -0.05 28.38
C ILE A 371 10.63 0.55 27.84
N LYS A 372 11.47 1.11 28.72
CA LYS A 372 12.72 1.79 28.37
C LYS A 372 13.66 0.87 27.57
N HIS A 373 13.90 -0.34 28.04
CA HIS A 373 14.97 -1.19 27.50
C HIS A 373 14.51 -2.28 26.53
N VAL A 374 13.22 -2.62 26.49
CA VAL A 374 12.72 -3.73 25.66
C VAL A 374 11.66 -3.25 24.70
N LEU A 375 10.53 -2.77 25.21
CA LEU A 375 9.32 -2.60 24.38
C LEU A 375 9.38 -1.39 23.48
N LEU A 376 9.89 -0.26 23.97
CA LEU A 376 9.98 0.95 23.15
C LEU A 376 10.98 0.79 22.00
N PRO A 377 12.21 0.28 22.21
CA PRO A 377 13.12 -0.02 21.09
C PRO A 377 12.55 -1.07 20.12
N TRP A 378 11.80 -2.05 20.62
CA TRP A 378 11.17 -3.07 19.78
C TRP A 378 10.04 -2.52 18.91
N THR A 379 9.16 -1.70 19.51
CA THR A 379 8.04 -1.04 18.81
C THR A 379 8.56 -0.07 17.75
N ARG A 380 9.56 0.77 18.09
CA ARG A 380 10.16 1.72 17.15
C ARG A 380 10.83 1.03 15.96
N ARG A 381 11.57 -0.06 16.19
CA ARG A 381 12.10 -0.89 15.08
C ARG A 381 10.98 -1.50 14.24
N GLY A 382 9.89 -1.95 14.88
CA GLY A 382 8.70 -2.43 14.19
C GLY A 382 8.12 -1.42 13.20
N ILE A 383 8.04 -0.14 13.58
CA ILE A 383 7.60 0.94 12.69
C ILE A 383 8.54 1.06 11.49
N GLY A 384 9.86 1.04 11.71
CA GLY A 384 10.85 1.03 10.63
C GLY A 384 10.68 -0.16 9.68
N TYR A 385 10.46 -1.36 10.21
CA TYR A 385 10.20 -2.55 9.39
C TYR A 385 8.89 -2.45 8.60
N ARG A 386 7.82 -1.89 9.19
CA ARG A 386 6.55 -1.68 8.49
C ARG A 386 6.74 -0.78 7.27
N GLU A 387 7.42 0.33 7.45
CA GLU A 387 7.71 1.28 6.37
C GLU A 387 8.65 0.68 5.31
N LEU A 388 9.64 -0.12 5.71
CA LEU A 388 10.44 -0.89 4.76
C LEU A 388 9.64 -1.95 4.00
N SER A 389 8.69 -2.62 4.64
CA SER A 389 7.83 -3.60 3.96
C SER A 389 6.93 -2.95 2.91
N LYS A 390 6.39 -1.76 3.21
CA LYS A 390 5.65 -0.94 2.24
C LYS A 390 6.57 -0.51 1.09
N TYR A 391 7.78 -0.06 1.39
CA TYR A 391 8.78 0.30 0.39
C TYR A 391 9.03 -0.84 -0.61
N ILE A 392 9.26 -2.07 -0.13
CA ILE A 392 9.46 -3.23 -1.01
C ILE A 392 8.21 -3.52 -1.84
N MET A 393 7.01 -3.48 -1.23
CA MET A 393 5.75 -3.69 -1.94
C MET A 393 5.56 -2.69 -3.09
N VAL A 394 5.77 -1.41 -2.82
CA VAL A 394 5.64 -0.33 -3.82
C VAL A 394 6.71 -0.48 -4.89
N TRP A 395 7.94 -0.78 -4.51
CA TRP A 395 9.04 -1.00 -5.46
C TRP A 395 8.72 -2.15 -6.42
N MET A 396 8.24 -3.28 -5.89
CA MET A 396 7.82 -4.44 -6.69
C MET A 396 6.64 -4.09 -7.61
N ASN A 397 5.66 -3.36 -7.11
CA ASN A 397 4.52 -2.91 -7.92
C ASN A 397 4.95 -1.95 -9.03
N ASN A 398 5.89 -1.05 -8.77
CA ASN A 398 6.42 -0.16 -9.80
C ASN A 398 7.06 -0.93 -10.96
N LYS A 399 7.66 -2.10 -10.72
CA LYS A 399 8.17 -2.96 -11.80
C LYS A 399 7.06 -3.48 -12.71
N CYS A 400 5.88 -3.80 -12.16
CA CYS A 400 4.69 -4.06 -12.98
C CYS A 400 4.24 -2.82 -13.74
N ASN A 401 4.16 -1.66 -13.06
CA ASN A 401 3.70 -0.42 -13.68
C ASN A 401 4.57 -0.03 -14.88
N GLU A 402 5.90 -0.16 -14.75
CA GLU A 402 6.84 0.04 -15.85
C GLU A 402 6.56 -0.95 -17.01
N GLY A 403 6.24 -2.21 -16.70
CA GLY A 403 5.80 -3.20 -17.68
C GLY A 403 4.49 -2.85 -18.39
N PHE A 404 3.49 -2.33 -17.67
CA PHE A 404 2.24 -1.86 -18.24
C PHE A 404 2.42 -0.67 -19.18
N TRP A 405 3.23 0.31 -18.80
CA TRP A 405 3.59 1.41 -19.71
C TRP A 405 4.33 0.92 -20.95
N HIS A 406 5.16 -0.12 -20.83
CA HIS A 406 5.82 -0.73 -21.98
C HIS A 406 4.80 -1.44 -22.90
N LEU A 407 3.89 -2.23 -22.32
CA LEU A 407 2.81 -2.88 -23.05
C LEU A 407 1.90 -1.87 -23.76
N ALA A 408 1.45 -0.82 -23.07
CA ALA A 408 0.58 0.21 -23.62
C ALA A 408 1.20 0.88 -24.87
N LYS A 409 2.50 1.20 -24.81
CA LYS A 409 3.24 1.73 -25.97
C LYS A 409 3.30 0.74 -27.13
N GLN A 410 3.50 -0.54 -26.83
CA GLN A 410 3.54 -1.57 -27.86
C GLN A 410 2.16 -1.79 -28.49
N MET A 411 1.09 -1.85 -27.68
CA MET A 411 -0.29 -1.94 -28.16
C MET A 411 -0.66 -0.76 -29.06
N PHE A 412 -0.25 0.46 -28.69
CA PHE A 412 -0.44 1.65 -29.53
C PHE A 412 0.31 1.55 -30.85
N LYS A 413 1.58 1.11 -30.83
CA LYS A 413 2.40 0.90 -32.03
C LYS A 413 1.80 -0.14 -32.98
N GLU A 414 1.15 -1.16 -32.44
CA GLU A 414 0.44 -2.20 -33.20
C GLU A 414 -0.95 -1.76 -33.70
N GLY A 415 -1.40 -0.55 -33.35
CA GLY A 415 -2.73 -0.06 -33.70
C GLY A 415 -3.85 -0.80 -32.96
N LEU A 416 -3.56 -1.38 -31.79
CA LEU A 416 -4.57 -2.07 -30.97
C LEU A 416 -5.42 -1.10 -30.16
N ILE A 417 -4.85 0.04 -29.77
CA ILE A 417 -5.47 1.08 -28.95
C ILE A 417 -5.23 2.46 -29.58
N PRO A 418 -6.15 3.43 -29.41
CA PRO A 418 -6.05 4.75 -30.05
C PRO A 418 -5.03 5.68 -29.37
N SER A 419 -4.67 5.43 -28.12
CA SER A 419 -3.63 6.15 -27.39
C SER A 419 -3.02 5.28 -26.29
N VAL A 420 -1.82 5.63 -25.82
CA VAL A 420 -1.17 4.93 -24.70
C VAL A 420 -2.01 5.03 -23.42
N ASP A 421 -2.65 6.17 -23.17
CA ASP A 421 -3.43 6.41 -21.95
C ASP A 421 -4.73 5.58 -21.91
N THR A 422 -5.27 5.21 -23.08
CA THR A 422 -6.45 4.34 -23.18
C THR A 422 -6.24 3.00 -22.45
N PHE A 423 -5.00 2.49 -22.46
CA PHE A 423 -4.64 1.24 -21.79
C PHE A 423 -5.09 1.17 -20.33
N PHE A 424 -5.01 2.28 -19.59
CA PHE A 424 -5.30 2.28 -18.15
C PHE A 424 -6.80 2.17 -17.86
N TYR A 425 -7.64 2.40 -18.86
CA TYR A 425 -9.08 2.25 -18.80
C TYR A 425 -9.56 0.94 -19.44
N LEU A 426 -8.65 0.00 -19.69
CA LEU A 426 -8.99 -1.35 -20.12
C LEU A 426 -8.92 -2.31 -18.93
N THR A 427 -9.84 -3.26 -18.92
CA THR A 427 -9.80 -4.45 -18.07
C THR A 427 -8.71 -5.42 -18.56
N ILE A 428 -8.27 -6.34 -17.68
CA ILE A 428 -7.29 -7.38 -18.06
C ILE A 428 -7.84 -8.24 -19.22
N THR A 429 -9.13 -8.55 -19.19
CA THR A 429 -9.80 -9.35 -20.23
C THR A 429 -9.88 -8.60 -21.57
N GLU A 430 -10.12 -7.30 -21.57
CA GLU A 430 -10.08 -6.49 -22.81
C GLU A 430 -8.67 -6.37 -23.36
N VAL A 431 -7.67 -6.19 -22.50
CA VAL A 431 -6.25 -6.23 -22.92
C VAL A 431 -5.91 -7.57 -23.56
N GLU A 432 -6.31 -8.68 -22.92
CA GLU A 432 -6.13 -10.03 -23.45
C GLU A 432 -6.80 -10.22 -24.81
N ALA A 433 -8.07 -9.78 -24.94
CA ALA A 433 -8.84 -9.83 -26.17
C ALA A 433 -8.14 -9.10 -27.31
N LEU A 434 -7.75 -7.84 -27.08
CA LEU A 434 -7.05 -7.00 -28.06
C LEU A 434 -5.71 -7.61 -28.49
N CYS A 435 -4.92 -8.10 -27.52
CA CYS A 435 -3.65 -8.79 -27.78
C CYS A 435 -3.85 -10.09 -28.57
N ASN A 436 -4.97 -10.78 -28.39
CA ASN A 436 -5.33 -11.96 -29.18
C ASN A 436 -5.93 -11.63 -30.57
N GLY A 437 -5.96 -10.35 -30.95
CA GLY A 437 -6.43 -9.91 -32.26
C GLY A 437 -7.94 -9.69 -32.33
N GLN A 438 -8.66 -9.76 -31.21
CA GLN A 438 -10.07 -9.37 -31.18
C GLN A 438 -10.16 -7.86 -31.37
N ARG A 439 -11.06 -7.43 -32.25
CA ARG A 439 -11.34 -6.02 -32.56
C ARG A 439 -12.82 -5.81 -32.36
N ASP A 440 -13.23 -5.87 -31.10
CA ASP A 440 -14.60 -5.56 -30.72
C ASP A 440 -14.75 -4.04 -30.69
N PRO A 441 -15.62 -3.45 -31.54
CA PRO A 441 -15.87 -2.01 -31.51
C PRO A 441 -16.47 -1.53 -30.18
N LEU A 442 -16.97 -2.41 -29.30
CA LEU A 442 -17.47 -2.04 -27.98
C LEU A 442 -16.36 -1.81 -26.94
N ILE A 443 -15.11 -2.13 -27.26
CA ILE A 443 -13.95 -1.84 -26.41
C ILE A 443 -13.50 -0.36 -26.55
N PHE A 444 -14.03 0.39 -27.52
CA PHE A 444 -13.62 1.79 -27.81
C PHE A 444 -14.77 2.76 -28.04
#